data_AF-O58694-F1
#
_entry.id   AF-O58694-F1
#
_cell.length_a   1.000
_cell.length_b   1.000
_cell.length_c   1.000
_cell.angle_alpha   90.00
_cell.angle_beta   90.00
_cell.angle_gamma   90.00
#
_symmetry.space_group_name_H-M   'P 1'
#
loop_
_entity.id
_entity.type
_entity.pdbx_description
1 polymer ?
#
loop_
_entity_poly.entity_id
_entity_poly.type
_entity_poly.pdbx_seq_one_letter_code
_entity_poly.pdbx_strand_id
1 'polypeptide(L)'
;MALAMQYQAMAMLSLSLVPICGGVFSPNEDENYCLSFVEEPPKNLSQVLGAEILTKCLVLKMKYRGKEKGLYFYKFEAHSGDDFTFKAEYTENTLANSEYLLAFYKDYIALFNCSGEVLRIKGTFNEAYLAGEGFALVKYRENEVYITLLKVEEKPEVRFIRAALWK
;
A
#
# COMPACT_ATOMS: atom_id res chain seq x y z
N MET A 1 15.12 -23.14 -22.83
CA MET A 1 14.07 -22.23 -22.33
C MET A 1 14.46 -21.85 -20.91
N ALA A 2 14.98 -20.64 -20.72
CA ALA A 2 15.58 -20.21 -19.47
C ALA A 2 14.50 -19.74 -18.48
N LEU A 3 14.62 -20.21 -17.24
CA LEU A 3 13.84 -19.79 -16.08
C LEU A 3 13.99 -18.29 -15.83
N ALA A 4 12.88 -17.59 -15.61
CA ALA A 4 12.87 -16.30 -14.94
C ALA A 4 12.42 -16.53 -13.49
N MET A 5 13.40 -16.76 -12.61
CA MET A 5 13.21 -16.64 -11.16
C MET A 5 13.03 -15.15 -10.83
N GLN A 6 11.81 -14.73 -10.51
CA GLN A 6 11.56 -13.44 -9.86
C GLN A 6 12.03 -13.53 -8.41
N TYR A 7 13.16 -12.89 -8.11
CA TYR A 7 13.58 -12.61 -6.74
C TYR A 7 12.68 -11.49 -6.17
N GLN A 8 11.76 -11.84 -5.26
CA GLN A 8 11.22 -10.86 -4.31
C GLN A 8 12.26 -10.63 -3.22
N ALA A 9 13.06 -9.57 -3.35
CA ALA A 9 13.86 -9.08 -2.24
C ALA A 9 12.92 -8.33 -1.28
N MET A 10 12.52 -8.98 -0.18
CA MET A 10 11.94 -8.29 0.98
C MET A 10 13.05 -7.48 1.66
N ALA A 11 13.16 -6.19 1.33
CA ALA A 11 13.96 -5.26 2.11
C ALA A 11 13.12 -4.79 3.31
N MET A 12 13.44 -5.25 4.52
CA MET A 12 12.86 -4.69 5.76
C MET A 12 13.53 -3.34 6.04
N LEU A 13 12.74 -2.26 5.98
CA LEU A 13 13.19 -0.91 6.30
C LEU A 13 12.85 -0.61 7.77
N SER A 14 13.81 -0.18 8.57
CA SER A 14 13.56 0.26 9.94
C SER A 14 13.75 1.77 10.05
N LEU A 15 12.92 2.46 10.83
CA LEU A 15 13.25 3.80 11.29
C LEU A 15 13.88 3.67 12.66
N SER A 16 15.22 3.75 12.72
CA SER A 16 15.95 3.79 13.98
C SER A 16 16.30 5.23 14.34
N LEU A 17 15.92 5.66 15.54
CA LEU A 17 16.57 6.77 16.25
C LEU A 17 17.99 6.32 16.66
N VAL A 18 18.88 6.18 15.68
CA VAL A 18 20.32 6.04 15.88
C VAL A 18 20.99 6.92 14.82
N PRO A 19 21.77 7.93 15.24
CA PRO A 19 22.20 9.00 14.37
C PRO A 19 23.46 8.62 13.62
N ILE A 20 23.39 8.18 12.37
CA ILE A 20 24.54 8.23 11.44
C ILE A 20 24.06 8.42 9.98
N CYS A 21 23.68 9.65 9.62
CA CYS A 21 24.47 10.31 8.57
C CYS A 21 25.73 10.79 9.30
N GLY A 22 26.91 10.29 8.94
CA GLY A 22 28.11 10.51 9.73
C GLY A 22 28.40 12.00 9.96
N GLY A 23 28.39 12.43 11.22
CA GLY A 23 28.91 13.73 11.64
C GLY A 23 28.01 14.50 12.61
N VAL A 24 28.43 14.56 13.88
CA VAL A 24 28.19 15.64 14.87
C VAL A 24 26.75 16.19 14.94
N PHE A 25 25.99 15.71 15.93
CA PHE A 25 24.68 16.26 16.29
C PHE A 25 24.81 17.64 16.98
N SER A 26 24.09 18.62 16.45
CA SER A 26 23.62 19.79 17.19
C SER A 26 22.11 19.62 17.42
N PRO A 27 21.58 19.80 18.64
CA PRO A 27 20.22 19.42 19.01
C PRO A 27 19.21 20.53 18.74
N ASN A 28 19.28 21.23 17.61
CA ASN A 28 18.32 22.28 17.25
C ASN A 28 18.04 22.25 15.75
N GLU A 29 16.75 22.22 15.43
CA GLU A 29 16.14 22.59 14.14
C GLU A 29 16.49 21.67 12.96
N ASP A 30 15.72 20.57 12.83
CA ASP A 30 15.29 19.92 11.57
C ASP A 30 15.01 18.43 11.86
N GLU A 31 13.75 18.09 12.16
CA GLU A 31 13.29 16.72 12.46
C GLU A 31 13.26 15.85 11.18
N ASN A 32 14.43 15.59 10.59
CA ASN A 32 14.56 14.69 9.46
C ASN A 32 14.62 13.23 9.95
N TYR A 33 13.57 12.46 9.65
CA TYR A 33 13.51 11.03 9.93
C TYR A 33 14.40 10.26 8.95
N CYS A 34 15.36 9.48 9.48
CA CYS A 34 16.27 8.68 8.66
C CYS A 34 15.77 7.23 8.52
N LEU A 35 15.68 6.74 7.29
CA LEU A 35 15.50 5.31 7.01
C LEU A 35 16.82 4.57 7.25
N SER A 36 16.80 3.54 8.08
CA SER A 36 17.95 2.69 8.40
C SER A 36 17.64 1.23 8.11
N PHE A 37 18.57 0.51 7.51
CA PHE A 37 18.45 -0.93 7.32
C PHE A 37 19.07 -1.62 8.53
N VAL A 38 18.27 -2.36 9.30
CA VAL A 38 18.74 -3.19 10.41
C VAL A 38 18.12 -4.57 10.31
N GLU A 39 18.91 -5.62 10.58
CA GLU A 39 18.43 -7.01 10.53
C GLU A 39 17.38 -7.28 11.62
N GLU A 40 17.51 -6.68 12.80
CA GLU A 40 16.56 -6.79 13.90
C GLU A 40 16.24 -5.41 14.51
N PRO A 41 15.09 -4.80 14.16
CA PRO A 41 14.73 -3.49 14.70
C PRO A 41 14.34 -3.61 16.18
N PRO A 42 14.80 -2.68 17.04
CA PRO A 42 14.33 -2.56 18.42
C PRO A 42 12.79 -2.60 18.51
N LYS A 43 12.28 -3.35 19.50
CA LYS A 43 10.84 -3.68 19.63
C LYS A 43 9.91 -2.48 19.70
N ASN A 44 10.40 -1.27 19.99
CA ASN A 44 9.60 -0.06 20.16
C ASN A 44 9.71 0.94 18.99
N LEU A 45 10.41 0.57 17.92
CA LEU A 45 10.56 1.41 16.75
C LEU A 45 9.45 1.18 15.72
N SER A 46 9.21 2.20 14.90
CA SER A 46 8.38 2.06 13.72
C SER A 46 9.16 1.31 12.64
N GLN A 47 8.55 0.24 12.13
CA GLN A 47 9.15 -0.60 11.10
C GLN A 47 8.35 -0.48 9.81
N VAL A 48 9.01 -0.13 8.71
CA VAL A 48 8.43 -0.11 7.37
C VAL A 48 8.57 -1.51 6.75
N LEU A 49 7.43 -2.12 6.48
CA LEU A 49 7.29 -3.46 5.91
C LEU A 49 7.15 -3.42 4.38
N GLY A 50 6.77 -2.26 3.85
CA GLY A 50 6.65 -2.00 2.43
C GLY A 50 6.23 -0.56 2.16
N ALA A 51 6.39 -0.12 0.93
CA ALA A 51 6.04 1.21 0.49
C ALA A 51 5.40 1.17 -0.89
N GLU A 52 4.43 2.05 -1.11
CA GLU A 52 3.77 2.29 -2.39
C GLU A 52 3.84 3.80 -2.66
N ILE A 53 4.19 4.19 -3.88
CA ILE A 53 4.35 5.60 -4.26
C ILE A 53 3.17 5.99 -5.15
N LEU A 54 2.41 6.99 -4.70
CA LEU A 54 1.36 7.66 -5.44
C LEU A 54 1.88 9.05 -5.86
N THR A 55 1.31 9.66 -6.89
CA THR A 55 1.75 10.95 -7.45
C THR A 55 1.78 12.07 -6.40
N LYS A 56 0.93 12.01 -5.37
CA LYS A 56 0.78 13.06 -4.36
C LYS A 56 1.20 12.62 -2.94
N CYS A 57 1.47 11.33 -2.73
CA CYS A 57 1.80 10.81 -1.40
C CYS A 57 2.57 9.49 -1.44
N LEU A 58 3.25 9.22 -0.34
CA LEU A 58 3.86 7.94 -0.01
C LEU A 58 2.90 7.15 0.89
N VAL A 59 2.66 5.88 0.58
CA VAL A 59 1.96 4.96 1.48
C VAL A 59 2.95 3.99 2.09
N LEU A 60 3.04 3.98 3.42
CA LEU A 60 3.89 3.07 4.15
C LEU A 60 3.05 1.98 4.81
N LYS A 61 3.35 0.73 4.46
CA LYS A 61 2.95 -0.45 5.24
C LYS A 61 3.87 -0.49 6.43
N MET A 62 3.41 -0.16 7.62
CA MET A 62 4.30 -0.11 8.78
C MET A 62 3.70 -0.72 10.03
N LYS A 63 4.57 -1.21 10.90
CA LYS A 63 4.30 -1.51 12.30
C LYS A 63 4.73 -0.31 13.13
N TYR A 64 3.79 0.54 13.53
CA TYR A 64 4.10 1.80 14.21
C TYR A 64 4.45 1.56 15.68
N ARG A 65 5.63 2.04 16.10
CA ARG A 65 6.19 1.88 17.46
C ARG A 65 6.09 0.45 18.00
N GLY A 66 6.26 -0.56 17.14
CA GLY A 66 6.20 -1.96 17.53
C GLY A 66 4.83 -2.50 17.99
N LYS A 67 3.75 -1.72 17.85
CA LYS A 67 2.41 -2.10 18.29
C LYS A 67 1.55 -2.56 17.12
N GLU A 68 1.00 -1.58 16.40
CA GLU A 68 -0.05 -1.82 15.41
C GLU A 68 0.51 -1.71 14.00
N LYS A 69 0.14 -2.69 13.17
CA LYS A 69 0.35 -2.60 11.74
C LYS A 69 -0.74 -1.72 11.11
N GLY A 70 -0.39 -0.99 10.06
CA GLY A 70 -1.34 -0.19 9.28
C GLY A 70 -0.77 0.26 7.94
N LEU A 71 -1.64 0.84 7.12
CA LEU A 71 -1.25 1.59 5.92
C LEU A 71 -1.31 3.08 6.27
N TYR A 72 -0.19 3.78 6.16
CA TYR A 72 -0.04 5.17 6.58
C TYR A 72 0.26 6.04 5.37
N PHE A 73 -0.57 7.06 5.14
CA PHE A 73 -0.52 7.90 3.95
C PHE A 73 0.13 9.24 4.30
N TYR A 74 1.22 9.58 3.61
CA TYR A 74 2.00 10.78 3.82
C TYR A 74 2.02 11.61 2.55
N LYS A 75 1.39 12.79 2.56
CA LYS A 75 1.60 13.73 1.46
C LYS A 75 3.07 14.12 1.39
N PHE A 76 3.60 14.35 0.19
CA PHE A 76 5.01 14.72 0.03
C PHE A 76 5.37 16.06 0.67
N GLU A 77 4.38 16.90 0.93
CA GLU A 77 4.53 18.16 1.69
C GLU A 77 4.49 17.98 3.22
N ALA A 78 4.33 16.75 3.73
CA ALA A 78 4.36 16.49 5.17
C ALA A 78 5.80 16.62 5.72
N HIS A 79 5.95 17.30 6.84
CA HIS A 79 7.25 17.65 7.41
C HIS A 79 7.69 16.73 8.57
N SER A 80 6.80 15.88 9.08
CA SER A 80 7.12 14.89 10.12
C SER A 80 6.56 13.50 9.80
N GLY A 81 7.23 12.46 10.28
CA GLY A 81 6.77 11.06 10.21
C GLY A 81 5.53 10.76 11.06
N ASP A 82 5.16 11.67 11.97
CA ASP A 82 3.91 11.63 12.73
C ASP A 82 2.76 12.38 12.01
N ASP A 83 3.05 13.13 10.94
CA ASP A 83 2.08 13.89 10.13
C ASP A 83 1.45 13.04 9.00
N PHE A 84 1.10 11.79 9.28
CA PHE A 84 0.34 11.02 8.32
C PHE A 84 -1.06 11.64 8.16
N THR A 85 -1.51 11.78 6.91
CA THR A 85 -2.83 12.35 6.60
C THR A 85 -3.95 11.37 6.94
N PHE A 86 -3.68 10.08 6.78
CA PHE A 86 -4.68 9.03 6.95
C PHE A 86 -4.01 7.70 7.32
N LYS A 87 -4.69 6.91 8.16
CA LYS A 87 -4.29 5.55 8.53
C LYS A 87 -5.43 4.59 8.18
N ALA A 88 -5.12 3.53 7.42
CA ALA A 88 -6.02 2.42 7.17
C ALA A 88 -5.58 1.15 7.91
N GLU A 89 -6.51 0.19 8.02
CA GLU A 89 -6.20 -1.16 8.50
C GLU A 89 -5.14 -1.82 7.62
N TYR A 90 -4.30 -2.65 8.24
CA TYR A 90 -3.23 -3.32 7.55
C TYR A 90 -3.71 -4.43 6.62
N THR A 91 -3.09 -4.51 5.44
CA THR A 91 -3.06 -5.73 4.63
C THR A 91 -1.73 -5.80 3.87
N GLU A 92 -1.22 -7.01 3.70
CA GLU A 92 -0.04 -7.25 2.85
C GLU A 92 -0.40 -7.08 1.37
N ASN A 93 -1.64 -7.42 1.01
CA ASN A 93 -2.08 -7.51 -0.37
C ASN A 93 -2.63 -6.16 -0.83
N THR A 94 -1.85 -5.49 -1.67
CA THR A 94 -2.19 -4.20 -2.28
C THR A 94 -1.80 -4.19 -3.75
N LEU A 95 -2.45 -3.34 -4.52
CA LEU A 95 -2.10 -3.01 -5.90
C LEU A 95 -2.27 -1.51 -6.08
N ALA A 96 -1.21 -0.82 -6.47
CA ALA A 96 -1.23 0.63 -6.69
C ALA A 96 -1.20 0.97 -8.17
N ASN A 97 -1.87 2.07 -8.53
CA ASN A 97 -1.56 2.83 -9.74
C ASN A 97 -0.98 4.20 -9.34
N SER A 98 -0.89 5.16 -10.26
CA SER A 98 -0.32 6.48 -9.96
C SER A 98 -1.11 7.26 -8.90
N GLU A 99 -2.43 7.10 -8.80
CA GLU A 99 -3.27 7.96 -7.95
C GLU A 99 -3.96 7.24 -6.80
N TYR A 100 -4.16 5.93 -6.93
CA TYR A 100 -4.92 5.12 -6.01
C TYR A 100 -4.18 3.87 -5.55
N LEU A 101 -4.45 3.50 -4.30
CA LEU A 101 -4.06 2.23 -3.71
C LEU A 101 -5.30 1.34 -3.54
N LEU A 102 -5.31 0.19 -4.19
CA LEU A 102 -6.29 -0.85 -3.97
C LEU A 102 -5.77 -1.82 -2.90
N ALA A 103 -6.52 -2.01 -1.82
CA ALA A 103 -6.16 -2.88 -0.71
C ALA A 103 -7.17 -4.04 -0.56
N PHE A 104 -6.67 -5.24 -0.36
CA PHE A 104 -7.48 -6.45 -0.24
C PHE A 104 -7.61 -6.89 1.21
N TYR A 105 -8.84 -6.94 1.71
CA TYR A 105 -9.17 -7.45 3.04
C TYR A 105 -9.94 -8.77 2.93
N LYS A 106 -10.21 -9.40 4.08
CA LYS A 106 -10.82 -10.73 4.15
C LYS A 106 -12.22 -10.77 3.51
N ASP A 107 -12.97 -9.68 3.63
CA ASP A 107 -14.40 -9.61 3.29
C ASP A 107 -14.76 -8.38 2.44
N TYR A 108 -13.79 -7.54 2.10
CA TYR A 108 -13.97 -6.39 1.22
C TYR A 108 -12.65 -6.00 0.54
N ILE A 109 -12.77 -5.15 -0.47
CA ILE A 109 -11.66 -4.37 -1.01
C ILE A 109 -11.93 -2.90 -0.75
N ALA A 110 -10.88 -2.14 -0.53
CA ALA A 110 -10.97 -0.69 -0.39
C ALA A 110 -10.00 -0.01 -1.36
N LEU A 111 -10.48 1.08 -1.94
CA LEU A 111 -9.70 1.96 -2.79
C LEU A 111 -9.40 3.21 -1.98
N PHE A 112 -8.14 3.60 -1.92
CA PHE A 112 -7.66 4.76 -1.20
C PHE A 112 -6.98 5.73 -2.15
N ASN A 113 -7.07 7.01 -1.84
CA ASN A 113 -6.18 8.04 -2.39
C ASN A 113 -5.41 8.71 -1.24
N CYS A 114 -4.64 9.75 -1.56
CA CYS A 114 -3.86 10.50 -0.56
C CYS A 114 -4.68 11.25 0.51
N SER A 115 -6.00 11.25 0.42
CA SER A 115 -6.91 11.89 1.38
C SER A 115 -7.73 10.89 2.19
N GLY A 116 -7.76 9.61 1.82
CA GLY A 116 -8.47 8.57 2.55
C GLY A 116 -9.13 7.52 1.67
N GLU A 117 -10.07 6.78 2.26
CA GLU A 117 -10.89 5.78 1.56
C GLU A 117 -11.87 6.48 0.61
N VAL A 118 -11.81 6.13 -0.67
CA VAL A 118 -12.71 6.69 -1.70
C VAL A 118 -13.82 5.72 -2.09
N LEU A 119 -13.58 4.41 -1.98
CA LEU A 119 -14.55 3.39 -2.34
C LEU A 119 -14.31 2.11 -1.53
N ARG A 120 -15.40 1.45 -1.15
CA ARG A 120 -15.38 0.11 -0.56
C ARG A 120 -16.33 -0.80 -1.30
N ILE A 121 -15.84 -1.96 -1.72
CA ILE A 121 -16.66 -2.99 -2.36
C ILE A 121 -16.64 -4.23 -1.48
N LYS A 122 -17.84 -4.62 -1.01
CA LYS A 122 -18.02 -5.82 -0.20
C LYS A 122 -17.78 -7.08 -1.03
N GLY A 123 -17.19 -8.08 -0.40
CA GLY A 123 -16.93 -9.39 -0.96
C GLY A 123 -15.46 -9.63 -1.27
N THR A 124 -15.18 -10.87 -1.64
CA THR A 124 -13.85 -11.34 -2.01
C THR A 124 -13.69 -11.42 -3.53
N PHE A 125 -12.48 -11.12 -3.98
CA PHE A 125 -12.00 -11.25 -5.35
C PHE A 125 -10.78 -12.18 -5.35
N ASN A 126 -10.61 -12.94 -6.41
CA ASN A 126 -9.52 -13.89 -6.54
C ASN A 126 -8.24 -13.21 -7.04
N GLU A 127 -8.40 -12.31 -8.02
CA GLU A 127 -7.29 -11.64 -8.69
C GLU A 127 -7.66 -10.18 -8.98
N ALA A 128 -6.65 -9.35 -9.19
CA ALA A 128 -6.82 -7.99 -9.66
C ALA A 128 -5.66 -7.59 -10.57
N TYR A 129 -5.98 -6.75 -11.55
CA TYR A 129 -5.05 -6.28 -12.56
C TYR A 129 -5.19 -4.78 -12.73
N LEU A 130 -4.08 -4.13 -13.10
CA LEU A 130 -4.12 -2.77 -13.61
C LEU A 130 -4.83 -2.77 -14.97
N ALA A 131 -5.76 -1.83 -15.16
CA ALA A 131 -6.57 -1.73 -16.37
C ALA A 131 -6.72 -0.25 -16.75
N GLY A 132 -5.78 0.26 -17.54
CA GLY A 132 -5.71 1.70 -17.86
C GLY A 132 -5.47 2.53 -16.59
N GLU A 133 -6.34 3.51 -16.35
CA GLU A 133 -6.32 4.38 -15.15
C GLU A 133 -7.00 3.73 -13.93
N GLY A 134 -7.45 2.48 -14.06
CA GLY A 134 -8.21 1.80 -13.03
C GLY A 134 -7.77 0.37 -12.77
N PHE A 135 -8.71 -0.44 -12.30
CA PHE A 135 -8.47 -1.81 -11.87
C PHE A 135 -9.52 -2.76 -12.47
N ALA A 136 -9.10 -3.95 -12.87
CA ALA A 136 -9.99 -5.05 -13.18
C ALA A 136 -9.91 -6.08 -12.05
N LEU A 137 -11.03 -6.34 -11.39
CA LEU A 137 -11.14 -7.32 -10.32
C LEU A 137 -11.79 -8.58 -10.86
N VAL A 138 -11.21 -9.74 -10.60
CA VAL A 138 -11.70 -11.00 -11.12
C VAL A 138 -12.16 -11.89 -9.97
N LYS A 139 -13.35 -12.46 -10.15
CA LYS A 139 -13.92 -13.45 -9.25
C LYS A 139 -14.36 -14.67 -10.03
N TYR A 140 -13.81 -15.82 -9.65
CA TYR A 140 -14.15 -17.11 -10.23
C TYR A 140 -15.25 -17.79 -9.41
N ARG A 141 -16.22 -18.36 -10.12
CA ARG A 141 -17.17 -19.35 -9.62
C ARG A 141 -17.12 -20.56 -10.56
N GLU A 142 -17.63 -21.71 -10.13
CA GLU A 142 -17.43 -23.02 -10.80
C GLU A 142 -17.40 -22.99 -12.33
N ASN A 143 -18.34 -22.30 -12.99
CA ASN A 143 -18.37 -22.15 -14.45
C ASN A 143 -18.47 -20.69 -14.93
N GLU A 144 -18.10 -19.73 -14.08
CA GLU A 144 -18.34 -18.31 -14.34
C GLU A 144 -17.15 -17.44 -13.92
N VAL A 145 -16.89 -16.42 -14.73
CA VAL A 145 -15.96 -15.35 -14.40
C VAL A 145 -16.74 -14.05 -14.27
N TYR A 146 -16.58 -13.40 -13.13
CA TYR A 146 -17.10 -12.07 -12.87
C TYR A 146 -15.93 -11.10 -12.90
N ILE A 147 -15.95 -10.17 -13.86
CA ILE A 147 -14.97 -9.09 -13.96
C ILE A 147 -15.65 -7.80 -13.52
N THR A 148 -15.09 -7.16 -12.50
CA THR A 148 -15.52 -5.84 -12.06
C THR A 148 -14.48 -4.82 -12.50
N LEU A 149 -14.86 -3.93 -13.41
CA LEU A 149 -14.01 -2.82 -13.84
C LEU A 149 -14.24 -1.63 -12.92
N LEU A 150 -13.18 -1.19 -12.27
CA LEU A 150 -13.13 0.03 -11.49
C LEU A 150 -12.44 1.09 -12.35
N LYS A 151 -13.22 2.03 -12.86
CA LYS A 151 -12.65 3.25 -13.45
C LYS A 151 -12.57 4.30 -12.36
N VAL A 152 -11.41 4.90 -12.22
CA VAL A 152 -11.17 5.88 -11.18
C VAL A 152 -11.01 7.25 -11.82
N GLU A 153 -12.15 7.90 -12.03
CA GLU A 153 -12.26 9.30 -12.47
C GLU A 153 -12.55 10.18 -11.23
N GLU A 154 -13.01 11.43 -11.39
CA GLU A 154 -13.46 12.27 -10.26
C GLU A 154 -14.50 11.58 -9.36
N LYS A 155 -15.26 10.62 -9.91
CA LYS A 155 -16.11 9.69 -9.18
C LYS A 155 -15.81 8.26 -9.63
N PRO A 156 -15.42 7.35 -8.72
CA PRO A 156 -15.19 5.96 -9.07
C PRO A 156 -16.45 5.32 -9.68
N GLU A 157 -16.33 4.75 -10.89
CA GLU A 157 -17.39 4.00 -11.55
C GLU A 157 -17.10 2.50 -11.47
N VAL A 158 -18.13 1.71 -11.14
CA VAL A 158 -18.04 0.26 -11.03
C VAL A 158 -18.92 -0.39 -12.10
N ARG A 159 -18.31 -1.19 -12.98
CA ARG A 159 -19.04 -1.96 -14.00
C ARG A 159 -18.80 -3.45 -13.83
N PHE A 160 -19.87 -4.24 -13.98
CA PHE A 160 -19.83 -5.70 -13.84
C PHE A 160 -19.98 -6.37 -15.20
N ILE A 161 -19.08 -7.30 -15.49
CA ILE A 161 -19.11 -8.16 -16.68
C ILE A 161 -19.16 -9.61 -16.18
N ARG A 162 -20.14 -10.38 -16.66
CA ARG A 162 -20.25 -11.81 -16.40
C ARG A 162 -19.96 -12.56 -17.69
N ALA A 163 -19.06 -13.53 -17.63
CA ALA A 163 -18.77 -14.45 -18.72
C ALA A 163 -18.95 -15.90 -18.24
N ALA A 164 -19.58 -16.73 -19.08
CA ALA A 164 -19.66 -18.17 -18.85
C ALA A 164 -18.42 -18.84 -19.47
N LEU A 165 -17.79 -19.74 -18.72
CA LEU A 165 -16.71 -20.57 -19.25
C LEU A 165 -17.33 -21.74 -20.01
N TRP A 166 -17.20 -21.74 -21.34
CA TRP A 166 -17.61 -22.88 -22.17
C TRP A 166 -16.62 -24.02 -21.96
N LYS A 167 -17.15 -25.21 -21.63
CA LYS A 167 -16.38 -26.46 -21.51
C LYS A 167 -16.16 -27.11 -22.87
#